data_AF-A0A538RJQ2-F1
#
_entry.id   AF-A0A538RJQ2-F1
#
_cell.length_a   1.000
_cell.length_b   1.000
_cell.length_c   1.000
_cell.angle_alpha   90.00
_cell.angle_beta   90.00
_cell.angle_gamma   90.00
#
_symmetry.space_group_name_H-M   'P 1'
#
loop_
_entity.id
_entity.type
_entity.pdbx_description
1 polymer ?
#
loop_
_entity_poly.entity_id
_entity_poly.type
_entity_poly.pdbx_seq_one_letter_code
_entity_poly.pdbx_strand_id
1 'polypeptide(L)' 'MTTQVRTCPMCAQLMWLKEDQYERLDEDTIRGKCPQCGSMVRFKLVSQGENAAGPKMGH' A
#
# COMPACT_ATOMS: atom_id res chain seq x y z
N MET A 1 -3.29 -14.79 5.42
CA MET A 1 -3.43 -13.43 5.97
C MET A 1 -2.41 -12.53 5.30
N THR A 2 -2.81 -11.82 4.25
CA THR A 2 -1.90 -10.93 3.52
C THR A 2 -1.90 -9.57 4.21
N THR A 3 -0.77 -9.15 4.78
CA THR A 3 -0.63 -7.80 5.34
C THR A 3 0.16 -6.97 4.34
N GLN A 4 -0.36 -5.80 3.95
CA GLN A 4 0.33 -4.87 3.08
C GLN A 4 0.95 -3.74 3.91
N VAL A 5 2.22 -3.47 3.66
CA VAL A 5 2.93 -2.31 4.25
C VAL A 5 2.97 -1.20 3.21
N ARG A 6 2.46 -0.02 3.56
CA ARG A 6 2.41 1.17 2.67
C ARG A 6 2.82 2.41 3.46
N THR A 7 3.34 3.42 2.78
CA THR A 7 3.65 4.72 3.40
C THR A 7 2.51 5.69 3.19
N CYS A 8 2.01 6.31 4.26
CA CYS A 8 0.95 7.32 4.17
C CYS A 8 1.44 8.56 3.39
N PRO A 9 0.78 9.00 2.32
CA PRO A 9 1.16 10.22 1.61
C PRO A 9 0.93 11.50 2.43
N MET A 10 0.11 11.44 3.48
CA MET A 10 -0.25 12.61 4.28
C MET A 10 0.71 12.88 5.43
N CYS A 11 1.22 11.84 6.10
CA CYS A 11 2.09 11.98 7.27
C CYS A 11 3.44 11.27 7.13
N ALA A 12 3.72 10.66 5.98
CA ALA A 12 4.92 9.88 5.69
C ALA A 12 5.19 8.69 6.64
N GLN A 13 4.22 8.32 7.48
CA GLN A 13 4.33 7.18 8.39
C GLN A 13 3.98 5.86 7.71
N LEU A 14 4.56 4.77 8.21
CA LEU A 14 4.24 3.42 7.76
C LEU A 14 2.86 2.99 8.24
N MET A 15 2.12 2.36 7.33
CA MET A 15 0.78 1.81 7.53
C MET A 15 0.83 0.31 7.29
N TRP A 16 0.41 -0.45 8.29
CA TRP A 16 0.23 -1.89 8.21
C TRP A 16 -1.24 -2.16 7.99
N LEU A 17 -1.62 -2.42 6.74
CA LEU A 17 -3.00 -2.60 6.33
C LEU A 17 -3.30 -4.08 6.17
N LYS A 18 -4.22 -4.57 6.98
CA LYS A 18 -4.84 -5.90 6.83
C LYS A 18 -6.01 -5.81 5.84
N GLU A 19 -6.40 -6.95 5.25
CA GLU A 19 -7.50 -7.04 4.26
C GLU A 19 -8.83 -6.43 4.74
N ASP A 20 -9.10 -6.44 6.05
CA ASP A 20 -10.29 -5.86 6.68
C ASP A 20 -10.17 -4.35 6.97
N GLN A 21 -8.97 -3.78 6.84
CA GLN A 21 -8.67 -2.38 7.16
C GLN A 21 -8.58 -1.47 5.93
N TYR A 22 -8.76 -2.04 4.74
CA TYR A 22 -8.86 -1.28 3.50
C TYR A 22 -10.00 -1.81 2.63
N GLU A 23 -10.57 -0.91 1.86
CA GLU A 23 -11.60 -1.20 0.88
C GLU A 23 -10.99 -1.19 -0.51
N ARG A 24 -11.33 -2.17 -1.34
CA ARG A 24 -10.96 -2.15 -2.76
C ARG A 24 -11.95 -1.27 -3.51
N LEU A 25 -11.47 -0.18 -4.11
CA LEU A 25 -12.30 0.74 -4.90
C LEU A 25 -12.44 0.28 -6.35
N ASP A 26 -11.35 -0.26 -6.90
CA ASP A 26 -11.27 -0.88 -8.23
C ASP A 26 -10.21 -1.99 -8.21
N GLU A 27 -10.00 -2.69 -9.32
CA GLU A 27 -9.07 -3.83 -9.40
C GLU A 27 -7.65 -3.47 -8.94
N ASP A 28 -7.23 -2.23 -9.19
CA ASP A 28 -5.88 -1.75 -8.94
C ASP A 28 -5.79 -0.70 -7.83
N THR A 29 -6.88 -0.39 -7.12
CA THR A 29 -6.89 0.70 -6.13
C THR A 29 -7.56 0.27 -4.84
N ILE A 30 -6.84 0.47 -3.74
CA ILE A 30 -7.38 0.33 -2.39
C ILE A 30 -7.48 1.68 -1.69
N ARG A 31 -8.40 1.77 -0.76
CA ARG A 31 -8.58 2.91 0.14
C ARG A 31 -8.49 2.43 1.57
N GLY A 32 -7.61 3.04 2.36
CA GLY A 32 -7.45 2.73 3.78
C GLY A 32 -7.42 3.99 4.64
N LYS A 33 -7.78 3.85 5.91
CA LYS A 33 -7.60 4.91 6.91
C LYS A 33 -6.19 4.80 7.51
N CYS A 34 -5.44 5.88 7.52
CA CYS A 34 -4.16 5.90 8.22
C CYS A 34 -4.36 5.77 9.73
N PRO A 35 -3.76 4.78 10.41
CA PRO A 35 -3.85 4.67 11.87
C PRO A 35 -3.08 5.77 12.60
N GLN A 36 -2.15 6.46 11.91
CA GLN A 36 -1.30 7.48 12.52
C GLN A 36 -1.92 8.88 12.44
N CYS A 37 -2.38 9.32 11.27
CA CYS A 37 -2.97 10.65 11.09
C CYS A 37 -4.50 10.65 10.90
N GLY A 38 -5.13 9.48 10.82
CA GLY A 38 -6.57 9.35 10.62
C GLY A 38 -7.05 9.69 9.20
N SER A 39 -6.18 10.15 8.30
CA SER A 39 -6.55 10.51 6.93
C SER A 39 -6.98 9.30 6.11
N MET A 40 -7.98 9.48 5.25
CA MET A 40 -8.36 8.50 4.24
C MET A 40 -7.45 8.64 3.03
N VAL A 41 -6.70 7.58 2.71
CA VAL A 41 -5.71 7.58 1.63
C VAL A 41 -5.96 6.45 0.65
N ARG A 42 -5.59 6.67 -0.61
CA ARG A 42 -5.73 5.69 -1.70
C ARG A 42 -4.35 5.21 -2.14
N PHE A 43 -4.25 3.92 -2.43
CA PHE A 43 -3.03 3.29 -2.93
C PHE A 43 -3.35 2.51 -4.19
N LYS A 44 -2.52 2.66 -5.21
CA LYS A 44 -2.52 1.73 -6.32
C LYS A 44 -1.86 0.42 -5.90
N LEU A 45 -2.56 -0.68 -6.07
CA LEU A 45 -1.98 -2.01 -6.06
C LEU A 45 -1.10 -2.10 -7.31
N VAL A 46 0.21 -2.14 -7.10
CA VAL A 46 1.10 -2.61 -8.16
C VAL A 46 0.85 -4.09 -8.34
N SER A 47 0.59 -4.51 -9.57
CA SER A 47 0.62 -5.92 -9.92
C SER A 47 2.03 -6.45 -9.58
N GLN A 48 2.08 -7.70 -9.12
CA GLN A 48 3.30 -8.40 -8.66
C GLN A 48 4.26 -8.60 -9.85
N GLY A 49 4.89 -7.53 -10.33
CA GLY A 49 5.66 -7.50 -11.56
C GLY A 49 6.45 -6.21 -11.71
N GLU A 50 5.84 -5.04 -11.46
CA GLU A 50 6.54 -3.76 -11.59
C GLU A 50 7.53 -3.47 -10.45
N ASN A 51 7.20 -3.86 -9.21
CA ASN A 51 8.06 -3.68 -8.04
C ASN A 51 8.76 -4.97 -7.58
N ALA A 52 8.54 -6.10 -8.26
CA ALA A 52 9.24 -7.37 -7.99
C ALA A 52 10.62 -7.43 -8.68
N ALA A 53 10.94 -6.46 -9.55
CA ALA A 53 12.29 -6.20 -9.97
C ALA A 53 13.02 -5.50 -8.81
N GLY A 54 13.61 -6.29 -7.90
CA GLY A 54 14.67 -5.79 -7.02
C GLY A 54 15.75 -5.08 -7.84
N PRO A 55 16.68 -4.34 -7.21
CA PRO A 55 17.76 -3.68 -7.95
C PRO A 55 18.39 -4.71 -8.88
N LYS A 56 18.45 -4.40 -10.19
CA LYS A 56 19.22 -5.22 -11.13
C LYS A 56 20.65 -5.16 -10.62
N MET A 57 21.08 -6.18 -9.87
CA MET A 57 22.48 -6.31 -9.49
C MET A 57 23.23 -6.53 -10.79
N GLY A 58 23.76 -5.44 -11.33
CA GLY A 58 24.63 -5.48 -12.49
C GLY A 58 25.85 -6.30 -12.12
N HIS A 59 26.17 -7.28 -12.96
CA HIS A 59 27.44 -7.95 -12.96
C HIS A 59 27.86 -8.22 -14.41
#